data_AF-A0AA46TG91-F1
#
_entry.id   AF-A0AA46TG91-F1
#
_cell.length_a   1.000
_cell.length_b   1.000
_cell.length_c   1.000
_cell.angle_alpha   90.00
_cell.angle_beta   90.00
_cell.angle_gamma   90.00
#
_symmetry.space_group_name_H-M   'P 1'
#
loop_
_entity.id
_entity.type
_entity.pdbx_description
1 polymer ?
#
loop_
_entity_poly.entity_id
_entity_poly.type
_entity_poly.pdbx_seq_one_letter_code
_entity_poly.pdbx_strand_id
1 'polypeptide(L)'
;METPLGPRLIGETEKSLNAVLRRLLAGTDLSEPQWVTLRLSGLLDGTVDAAGLADAARDRAQFTGADDHVAALTARGLLDEGVLTDAGRELLDRMQARITEATRPVWEGLPEDDVAATTRVLNQVAARARALLTEL
;
A
#
# COMPACT_ATOMS: atom_id res chain seq x y z
N MET A 1 -7.70 13.29 -25.51
CA MET A 1 -8.64 13.99 -24.60
C MET A 1 -8.12 13.80 -23.20
N GLU A 2 -7.94 14.88 -22.46
CA GLU A 2 -7.43 14.84 -21.09
C GLU A 2 -8.57 14.47 -20.12
N THR A 3 -8.33 13.54 -19.19
CA THR A 3 -9.26 13.24 -18.12
C THR A 3 -8.96 14.19 -16.95
N PRO A 4 -9.91 15.01 -16.49
CA PRO A 4 -9.67 15.93 -15.39
C PRO A 4 -9.43 15.18 -14.06
N LEU A 5 -8.69 15.81 -13.14
CA LEU A 5 -8.49 15.28 -11.79
C LEU A 5 -9.83 15.08 -11.08
N GLY A 6 -10.10 13.84 -10.70
CA GLY A 6 -11.33 13.43 -10.03
C GLY A 6 -11.38 11.91 -9.83
N PRO A 7 -12.48 11.37 -9.26
CA PRO A 7 -12.59 9.95 -8.92
C PRO A 7 -12.30 9.01 -10.10
N ARG A 8 -12.66 9.41 -11.32
CA ARG A 8 -12.37 8.65 -12.54
C ARG A 8 -10.88 8.53 -12.83
N LEU A 9 -10.15 9.65 -12.92
CA LEU A 9 -8.71 9.63 -13.17
C LEU A 9 -7.94 8.93 -12.05
N ILE A 10 -8.35 9.15 -10.80
CA ILE A 10 -7.74 8.49 -9.63
C ILE A 10 -7.93 6.97 -9.74
N GLY A 11 -9.15 6.51 -10.02
CA GLY A 11 -9.43 5.08 -10.15
C GLY A 11 -8.77 4.42 -11.36
N GLU A 12 -8.66 5.12 -12.50
CA GLU A 12 -7.92 4.62 -13.67
C GLU A 12 -6.41 4.50 -13.36
N THR A 13 -5.85 5.50 -12.67
CA THR A 13 -4.45 5.50 -12.20
C THR A 13 -4.18 4.35 -11.23
N GLU A 14 -4.99 4.24 -10.17
CA GLU A 14 -4.86 3.21 -9.14
C GLU A 14 -4.96 1.80 -9.73
N LYS A 15 -5.95 1.53 -10.59
CA LYS A 15 -6.08 0.24 -11.28
C LYS A 15 -4.89 -0.09 -12.16
N SER A 16 -4.34 0.91 -12.86
CA SER A 16 -3.18 0.71 -13.73
C SER A 16 -1.93 0.36 -12.91
N LEU A 17 -1.69 1.09 -11.81
CA LEU A 17 -0.59 0.81 -10.89
C LEU A 17 -0.77 -0.56 -10.18
N ASN A 18 -1.99 -0.91 -9.78
CA ASN A 18 -2.30 -2.21 -9.19
C ASN A 18 -2.11 -3.36 -10.19
N ALA A 19 -2.43 -3.16 -11.46
CA ALA A 19 -2.16 -4.17 -12.49
C ALA A 19 -0.65 -4.40 -12.68
N VAL A 20 0.17 -3.35 -12.59
CA VAL A 20 1.65 -3.47 -12.58
C VAL A 20 2.11 -4.21 -11.33
N LEU A 21 1.65 -3.81 -10.15
CA LEU A 21 1.98 -4.45 -8.88
C LEU A 21 1.66 -5.95 -8.90
N ARG A 22 0.46 -6.34 -9.34
CA ARG A 22 0.06 -7.75 -9.42
C ARG A 22 0.98 -8.58 -10.33
N ARG A 23 1.45 -8.01 -11.44
CA ARG A 23 2.44 -8.68 -12.31
C ARG A 23 3.80 -8.83 -11.64
N LEU A 24 4.20 -7.87 -10.79
CA LEU A 24 5.44 -7.95 -10.04
C LEU A 24 5.35 -8.92 -8.86
N LEU A 25 4.19 -9.02 -8.22
CA LEU A 25 3.89 -10.02 -7.19
C LEU A 25 3.71 -11.43 -7.77
N ALA A 26 3.42 -11.56 -9.07
CA ALA A 26 3.31 -12.86 -9.71
C ALA A 26 4.60 -13.68 -9.53
N GLY A 27 4.45 -14.94 -9.11
CA GLY A 27 5.58 -15.81 -8.75
C GLY A 27 6.05 -15.64 -7.29
N THR A 28 5.44 -14.73 -6.52
CA THR A 28 5.51 -14.73 -5.06
C THR A 28 4.23 -15.34 -4.48
N ASP A 29 4.29 -15.80 -3.24
CA ASP A 29 3.09 -16.25 -2.53
C ASP A 29 2.30 -15.08 -1.90
N LEU A 30 2.59 -13.81 -2.25
CA LEU A 30 1.91 -12.63 -1.71
C LEU A 30 0.75 -12.18 -2.61
N SER A 31 -0.41 -11.95 -1.99
CA SER A 31 -1.47 -11.14 -2.60
C SER A 31 -1.18 -9.64 -2.46
N GLU A 32 -1.90 -8.81 -3.22
CA GLU A 32 -1.82 -7.35 -3.09
C GLU A 32 -2.15 -6.86 -1.67
N PRO A 33 -3.25 -7.31 -1.02
CA PRO A 33 -3.52 -6.93 0.37
C PRO A 33 -2.44 -7.37 1.35
N GLN A 34 -1.90 -8.58 1.20
CA GLN A 34 -0.80 -9.06 2.04
C GLN A 34 0.48 -8.24 1.85
N TRP A 35 0.79 -7.85 0.61
CA TRP A 35 1.92 -6.96 0.33
C TRP A 35 1.75 -5.60 1.00
N VAL A 36 0.58 -4.98 0.89
CA VAL A 36 0.28 -3.69 1.51
C VAL A 36 0.33 -3.79 3.04
N THR A 37 -0.23 -4.84 3.64
CA THR A 37 -0.14 -5.08 5.09
C THR A 37 1.31 -5.27 5.56
N LEU A 38 2.13 -6.01 4.81
CA LEU A 38 3.55 -6.19 5.12
C LEU A 38 4.31 -4.85 5.08
N ARG A 39 4.04 -4.00 4.07
CA ARG A 39 4.60 -2.63 4.01
C ARG A 39 4.15 -1.76 5.17
N LEU A 40 2.88 -1.85 5.58
CA LEU A 40 2.36 -1.12 6.73
C LEU A 40 3.05 -1.54 8.03
N SER A 41 3.30 -2.83 8.23
CA SER A 41 4.09 -3.32 9.36
C SER A 41 5.49 -2.69 9.37
N GLY A 42 6.18 -2.66 8.23
CA GLY A 42 7.50 -2.01 8.12
C GLY A 42 7.49 -0.49 8.36
N LEU A 43 6.39 0.19 8.01
CA LEU A 43 6.22 1.62 8.31
C LEU A 43 5.95 1.89 9.80
N LEU A 44 5.19 1.01 10.44
CA LEU A 44 4.83 1.12 11.85
C LEU A 44 5.96 0.62 12.76
N ASP A 45 6.81 -0.30 12.28
CA ASP A 45 8.05 -0.77 12.92
C ASP A 45 7.88 -1.08 14.42
N GLY A 46 6.84 -1.85 14.77
CA GLY A 46 6.56 -2.27 16.15
C GLY A 46 5.89 -1.24 17.06
N THR A 47 5.46 -0.10 16.52
CA THR A 47 4.64 0.87 17.28
C THR A 47 3.24 0.36 17.63
N VAL A 48 2.77 -0.68 16.95
CA VAL A 48 1.49 -1.35 17.19
C VAL A 48 1.68 -2.86 17.19
N ASP A 49 0.78 -3.58 17.84
CA ASP A 49 0.67 -5.04 17.81
C ASP A 49 -0.07 -5.53 16.55
N ALA A 50 -0.31 -6.85 16.48
CA ALA A 50 -1.03 -7.47 15.36
C ALA A 50 -2.44 -6.89 15.14
N ALA A 51 -3.17 -6.57 16.22
CA ALA A 51 -4.50 -6.00 16.13
C ALA A 51 -4.45 -4.55 15.62
N GLY A 52 -3.52 -3.75 16.13
CA GLY A 52 -3.30 -2.38 15.66
C GLY A 52 -2.80 -2.32 14.22
N LEU A 53 -2.02 -3.31 13.76
CA LEU A 53 -1.66 -3.45 12.34
C LEU A 53 -2.90 -3.75 11.48
N ALA A 54 -3.78 -4.64 11.93
CA ALA A 54 -5.03 -4.92 11.25
C ALA A 54 -5.93 -3.68 11.19
N ASP A 55 -6.06 -2.93 12.29
CA ASP A 55 -6.77 -1.65 12.34
C ASP A 55 -6.19 -0.65 11.34
N ALA A 56 -4.86 -0.51 11.28
CA ALA A 56 -4.19 0.36 10.34
C ALA A 56 -4.43 -0.06 8.88
N ALA A 57 -4.48 -1.35 8.57
CA ALA A 57 -4.80 -1.85 7.24
C ALA A 57 -6.26 -1.60 6.86
N ARG A 58 -7.22 -1.76 7.80
CA ARG A 58 -8.63 -1.41 7.56
C ARG A 58 -8.78 0.10 7.32
N ASP A 59 -8.16 0.95 8.13
CA ASP A 59 -8.26 2.40 8.00
C ASP A 59 -7.57 2.94 6.73
N ARG A 60 -6.33 2.52 6.46
CA ARG A 60 -5.54 3.11 5.38
C ARG A 60 -5.84 2.52 4.02
N ALA A 61 -6.04 1.21 3.95
CA ALA A 61 -6.20 0.47 2.70
C ALA A 61 -7.63 -0.03 2.47
N GLN A 62 -8.54 0.14 3.44
CA GLN A 62 -9.96 -0.22 3.32
C GLN A 62 -10.15 -1.72 2.99
N PHE A 63 -9.20 -2.56 3.40
CA PHE A 63 -9.28 -4.00 3.18
C PHE A 63 -10.29 -4.64 4.12
N THR A 64 -11.23 -5.39 3.54
CA THR A 64 -12.03 -6.35 4.28
C THR A 64 -11.15 -7.55 4.64
N GLY A 65 -11.28 -8.08 5.86
CA GLY A 65 -10.46 -9.23 6.30
C GLY A 65 -8.99 -8.90 6.61
N ALA A 66 -8.69 -7.68 7.10
CA ALA A 66 -7.33 -7.30 7.48
C ALA A 66 -6.68 -8.27 8.49
N ASP A 67 -7.48 -8.82 9.41
CA ASP A 67 -7.03 -9.83 10.38
C ASP A 67 -6.51 -11.10 9.68
N ASP A 68 -7.20 -11.56 8.63
CA ASP A 68 -6.78 -12.73 7.85
C ASP A 68 -5.46 -12.47 7.12
N HIS A 69 -5.21 -11.23 6.68
CA HIS A 69 -3.96 -10.85 6.05
C HIS A 69 -2.80 -10.86 7.05
N VAL A 70 -3.00 -10.32 8.26
CA VAL A 70 -2.00 -10.38 9.33
C VAL A 70 -1.72 -11.83 9.71
N ALA A 71 -2.76 -12.63 9.97
CA ALA A 71 -2.63 -14.04 10.32
C ALA A 71 -1.91 -14.86 9.23
N ALA A 72 -2.22 -14.63 7.95
CA ALA A 72 -1.56 -15.32 6.84
C ALA A 72 -0.07 -14.94 6.72
N LEU A 73 0.30 -13.69 6.99
CA LEU A 73 1.69 -13.25 6.99
C LEU A 73 2.47 -13.82 8.19
N THR A 74 1.84 -13.89 9.38
CA THR A 74 2.40 -14.54 10.57
C THR A 74 2.60 -16.04 10.35
N ALA A 75 1.62 -16.73 9.76
CA ALA A 75 1.72 -18.16 9.44
C ALA A 75 2.87 -18.47 8.46
N ARG A 76 3.28 -17.48 7.66
CA ARG A 76 4.43 -17.58 6.74
C ARG A 76 5.76 -17.18 7.39
N GLY A 77 5.76 -16.83 8.68
CA GLY A 77 6.94 -16.37 9.41
C GLY A 77 7.46 -15.01 8.94
N LEU A 78 6.63 -14.21 8.25
CA LEU A 78 7.00 -12.86 7.81
C LEU A 78 6.70 -11.80 8.87
N LEU A 79 5.77 -12.12 9.78
CA LEU A 79 5.42 -11.29 10.93
C LEU A 79 5.53 -12.10 12.22
N ASP A 80 5.84 -11.40 13.31
CA ASP A 80 5.73 -11.85 14.69
C ASP A 80 5.07 -10.73 15.50
N GLU A 81 3.91 -11.01 16.11
CA GLU A 81 3.08 -10.02 16.83
C GLU A 81 2.84 -8.70 16.06
N GLY A 82 2.71 -8.77 14.73
CA GLY A 82 2.49 -7.60 13.85
C GLY A 82 3.76 -6.87 13.42
N VAL A 83 4.93 -7.32 13.86
CA VAL A 83 6.24 -6.76 13.52
C VAL A 83 6.92 -7.63 12.46
N LEU A 84 7.69 -7.02 11.56
CA LEU A 84 8.49 -7.77 10.59
C LEU A 84 9.52 -8.65 11.29
N THR A 85 9.54 -9.93 10.93
CA THR A 85 10.68 -10.81 11.21
C THR A 85 11.85 -10.45 10.27
N ASP A 86 13.02 -11.03 10.49
CA ASP A 86 14.15 -10.90 9.56
C ASP A 86 13.78 -11.32 8.14
N ALA A 87 13.09 -12.47 8.00
CA ALA A 87 12.60 -12.95 6.71
C ALA A 87 11.57 -12.00 6.07
N GLY A 88 10.69 -11.41 6.90
CA GLY A 88 9.75 -10.38 6.49
C GLY A 88 10.44 -9.13 5.95
N ARG A 89 11.45 -8.63 6.66
CA ARG A 89 12.23 -7.45 6.30
C ARG A 89 13.02 -7.67 5.01
N GLU A 90 13.70 -8.81 4.89
CA GLU A 90 14.41 -9.16 3.65
C GLU A 90 13.47 -9.27 2.44
N LEU A 91 12.29 -9.89 2.59
CA LEU A 91 11.32 -9.98 1.52
C LEU A 91 10.80 -8.60 1.12
N LEU A 92 10.47 -7.76 2.12
CA LEU A 92 10.02 -6.40 1.93
C LEU A 92 11.05 -5.59 1.13
N ASP A 93 12.32 -5.61 1.55
CA ASP A 93 13.38 -4.85 0.89
C ASP A 93 13.61 -5.30 -0.55
N ARG A 94 13.70 -6.62 -0.80
CA ARG A 94 13.85 -7.17 -2.15
C ARG A 94 12.70 -6.76 -3.07
N MET A 95 11.47 -6.88 -2.58
CA MET A 95 10.28 -6.56 -3.37
C MET A 95 10.13 -5.06 -3.58
N GLN A 96 10.43 -4.24 -2.58
CA GLN A 96 10.41 -2.79 -2.69
C GLN A 96 11.44 -2.30 -3.72
N ALA A 97 12.67 -2.84 -3.69
CA ALA A 97 13.69 -2.51 -4.69
C ALA A 97 13.25 -2.90 -6.11
N ARG A 98 12.71 -4.12 -6.29
CA ARG A 98 12.19 -4.59 -7.59
C ARG A 98 11.05 -3.71 -8.10
N ILE A 99 10.11 -3.32 -7.24
CA ILE A 99 8.98 -2.46 -7.60
C ILE A 99 9.45 -1.05 -7.97
N THR A 100 10.34 -0.46 -7.17
CA THR A 100 10.91 0.86 -7.45
C THR A 100 11.63 0.87 -8.79
N GLU A 101 12.45 -0.14 -9.08
CA GLU A 101 13.16 -0.23 -10.36
C GLU A 101 12.19 -0.40 -11.54
N ALA A 102 11.23 -1.32 -11.44
CA ALA A 102 10.29 -1.58 -12.51
C ALA A 102 9.34 -0.40 -12.79
N THR A 103 9.03 0.41 -11.78
CA THR A 103 8.11 1.54 -11.90
C THR A 103 8.81 2.88 -12.13
N ARG A 104 10.15 2.92 -12.08
CA ARG A 104 10.97 4.12 -12.35
C ARG A 104 10.51 4.90 -13.61
N PRO A 105 10.28 4.27 -14.78
CA PRO A 105 9.86 4.99 -15.99
C PRO A 105 8.48 5.66 -15.88
N VAL A 106 7.64 5.26 -14.91
CA VAL A 106 6.33 5.89 -14.65
C VAL A 106 6.51 7.24 -13.96
N TRP A 107 7.59 7.40 -13.18
CA TRP A 107 7.81 8.57 -12.32
C TRP A 107 8.91 9.51 -12.85
N GLU A 108 9.83 9.01 -13.68
CA GLU A 108 10.91 9.82 -14.24
C GLU A 108 10.38 10.96 -15.14
N GLY A 109 10.95 12.15 -14.95
CA GLY A 109 10.63 13.33 -15.77
C GLY A 109 9.36 14.09 -15.37
N LEU A 110 8.67 13.69 -14.30
CA LEU A 110 7.54 14.47 -13.76
C LEU A 110 8.04 15.79 -13.13
N PRO A 111 7.37 16.94 -13.38
CA PRO A 111 7.75 18.21 -12.76
C PRO A 111 7.60 18.16 -11.22
N GLU A 112 8.63 18.57 -10.49
CA GLU A 112 8.66 18.49 -9.02
C GLU A 112 7.52 19.27 -8.36
N ASP A 113 7.21 20.47 -8.89
CA ASP A 113 6.12 21.31 -8.38
C ASP A 113 4.75 20.66 -8.57
N ASP A 114 4.53 19.98 -9.70
CA ASP A 114 3.29 19.27 -9.99
C ASP A 114 3.14 18.03 -9.10
N VAL A 115 4.25 17.30 -8.84
CA VAL A 115 4.27 16.17 -7.91
C VAL A 115 3.95 16.65 -6.48
N ALA A 116 4.55 17.77 -6.05
CA ALA A 116 4.29 18.34 -4.74
C ALA A 116 2.84 18.83 -4.60
N ALA A 117 2.30 19.49 -5.63
CA ALA A 117 0.90 19.91 -5.66
C ALA A 117 -0.06 18.71 -5.61
N THR A 118 0.17 17.72 -6.46
CA THR A 118 -0.60 16.47 -6.51
C THR A 118 -0.59 15.76 -5.15
N THR A 119 0.59 15.66 -4.52
CA THR A 119 0.76 15.07 -3.18
C THR A 119 -0.10 15.78 -2.14
N ARG A 120 -0.09 17.12 -2.11
CA ARG A 120 -0.92 17.88 -1.16
C ARG A 120 -2.41 17.65 -1.39
N VAL A 121 -2.85 17.69 -2.64
CA VAL A 121 -4.26 17.53 -3.01
C VAL A 121 -4.76 16.13 -2.67
N LEU A 122 -4.05 15.07 -3.09
CA LEU A 122 -4.48 13.69 -2.84
C LEU A 122 -4.51 13.35 -1.36
N ASN A 123 -3.59 13.88 -0.55
CA ASN A 123 -3.64 13.71 0.91
C ASN A 123 -4.89 14.37 1.52
N GLN A 124 -5.25 15.59 1.08
CA GLN A 124 -6.48 16.24 1.54
C GLN A 124 -7.73 15.46 1.13
N VAL A 125 -7.78 14.96 -0.11
CA VAL A 125 -8.91 14.16 -0.61
C VAL A 125 -9.04 12.86 0.20
N ALA A 126 -7.93 12.14 0.42
CA ALA A 126 -7.94 10.90 1.20
C ALA A 126 -8.40 11.13 2.65
N ALA A 127 -7.93 12.20 3.31
CA ALA A 127 -8.35 12.55 4.66
C ALA A 127 -9.86 12.86 4.74
N ARG A 128 -10.38 13.65 3.79
CA ARG A 128 -11.82 13.97 3.71
C ARG A 128 -12.68 12.73 3.42
N ALA A 129 -12.21 11.84 2.55
CA ALA A 129 -12.89 10.59 2.25
C ALA A 129 -13.00 9.69 3.49
N ARG A 130 -11.91 9.55 4.27
CA ARG A 130 -11.93 8.80 5.54
C ARG A 130 -12.89 9.39 6.56
N ALA A 131 -12.89 10.72 6.71
CA ALA A 131 -13.84 11.39 7.59
C ALA A 131 -15.30 11.10 7.18
N LEU A 132 -15.60 11.21 5.88
CA LEU A 132 -16.94 10.91 5.36
C LEU A 132 -17.38 9.47 5.63
N LEU A 133 -16.47 8.48 5.56
CA LEU A 133 -16.80 7.08 5.87
C LEU A 133 -17.25 6.87 7.32
N THR A 134 -16.91 7.77 8.25
CA THR A 134 -17.39 7.70 9.64
C THR A 134 -18.79 8.29 9.83
N GLU A 135 -19.28 9.01 8.81
CA GLU A 135 -20.59 9.67 8.81
C GLU A 135 -21.66 8.85 8.04
N LEU A 136 -21.25 7.80 7.31
CA LEU A 136 -22.09 6.90 6.53
C LEU A 136 -22.41 5.61 7.29
#